data_AF-A0AB74M7W4-F1
#
_entry.id   AF-A0AB74M7W4-F1
#
_cell.length_a   1.000
_cell.length_b   1.000
_cell.length_c   1.000
_cell.angle_alpha   90.00
_cell.angle_beta   90.00
_cell.angle_gamma   90.00
#
_symmetry.space_group_name_H-M   'P 1'
#
loop_
_entity.id
_entity.type
_entity.pdbx_description
1 polymer ?
#
loop_
_entity_poly.entity_id
_entity_poly.type
_entity_poly.pdbx_seq_one_letter_code
_entity_poly.pdbx_strand_id
1 'polypeptide(L)' 'MNKKYELVVKGINNYPDKITVTVALEIGGYPSLLLPYVAISLDRTEGATLEFYEAEAKKQAKQFFMDIAAALCEGDE' A
#
# COMPACT_ATOMS: atom_id res chain seq x y z
N MET A 1 -11.65 -20.63 -4.49
CA MET A 1 -11.77 -19.57 -3.47
C MET A 1 -11.47 -18.23 -4.15
N ASN A 2 -12.47 -17.38 -4.38
CA ASN A 2 -12.24 -16.00 -4.84
C ASN A 2 -12.32 -15.08 -3.62
N LYS A 3 -11.35 -15.18 -2.70
CA LYS A 3 -11.19 -14.10 -1.71
C LYS A 3 -10.65 -12.91 -2.49
N LYS A 4 -11.44 -11.85 -2.61
CA LYS A 4 -10.98 -10.58 -3.19
C LYS A 4 -9.97 -9.99 -2.20
N TYR A 5 -8.72 -9.91 -2.64
CA TYR A 5 -7.69 -9.13 -1.97
C TYR A 5 -7.71 -7.74 -2.61
N GLU A 6 -7.88 -6.71 -1.80
CA GLU A 6 -7.90 -5.32 -2.29
C GLU A 6 -6.91 -4.47 -1.50
N LEU A 7 -6.12 -3.66 -2.20
CA LEU A 7 -5.30 -2.63 -1.57
C LEU A 7 -6.12 -1.35 -1.42
N VAL A 8 -6.34 -0.96 -0.18
CA VAL A 8 -7.17 0.22 0.17
C VAL A 8 -6.35 1.26 0.89
N VAL A 9 -6.65 2.53 0.62
CA VAL A 9 -6.05 3.66 1.34
C VAL A 9 -6.78 3.83 2.65
N LYS A 10 -6.05 3.86 3.77
CA LYS A 10 -6.58 4.08 5.12
C LYS A 10 -6.29 5.45 5.68
N GLY A 11 -5.30 6.14 5.13
CA GLY A 11 -4.93 7.49 5.58
C GLY A 11 -3.96 8.16 4.63
N ILE A 12 -4.00 9.48 4.63
CA ILE A 12 -3.10 10.34 3.89
C ILE A 12 -2.61 11.43 4.84
N ASN A 13 -1.29 11.53 4.98
CA ASN A 13 -0.63 12.58 5.72
C ASN A 13 0.10 13.50 4.73
N ASN A 14 -0.34 14.76 4.69
CA ASN A 14 0.20 15.76 3.78
C ASN A 14 1.25 16.61 4.49
N TYR A 15 2.50 16.50 4.06
CA TYR A 15 3.62 17.30 4.54
C TYR A 15 4.07 18.29 3.45
N PRO A 16 4.82 19.35 3.80
CA PRO A 16 5.30 20.34 2.83
C PRO A 16 6.17 19.72 1.73
N ASP A 17 7.02 18.76 2.08
CA ASP A 17 7.99 18.11 1.19
C ASP A 17 7.49 16.80 0.57
N LYS A 18 6.55 16.12 1.23
CA LYS A 18 6.09 14.77 0.82
C LYS A 18 4.64 14.48 1.19
N ILE A 19 4.08 13.49 0.52
CA ILE A 19 2.80 12.90 0.87
C ILE A 19 3.06 11.48 1.36
N THR A 20 2.53 11.14 2.55
CA THR A 20 2.57 9.76 3.03
C THR A 20 1.19 9.15 2.94
N VAL A 21 1.07 8.02 2.25
CA VAL A 21 -0.18 7.28 2.06
C VAL A 21 -0.08 5.95 2.78
N THR A 22 -1.04 5.66 3.66
CA THR A 22 -1.16 4.37 4.33
C THR A 22 -2.05 3.45 3.52
N VAL A 23 -1.49 2.34 3.04
CA VAL A 23 -2.19 1.34 2.24
C VAL A 23 -2.29 0.05 3.04
N ALA A 24 -3.50 -0.51 3.17
CA ALA A 24 -3.75 -1.76 3.85
C ALA A 24 -4.21 -2.84 2.87
N LEU A 25 -3.84 -4.09 3.12
CA LEU A 25 -4.36 -5.25 2.39
C LEU A 25 -5.68 -5.70 3.01
N GLU A 26 -6.80 -5.42 2.35
CA GLU A 26 -8.11 -5.92 2.76
C GLU A 26 -8.36 -7.33 2.22
N ILE A 27 -8.72 -8.23 3.13
CA ILE A 27 -9.04 -9.62 2.85
C ILE A 27 -10.48 -9.84 3.29
N GLY A 28 -11.33 -10.31 2.37
CA GLY A 28 -12.74 -10.60 2.67
C GLY A 28 -12.88 -11.46 3.93
N GLY A 29 -13.52 -10.88 4.95
CA GLY A 29 -13.81 -11.52 6.24
C GLY A 29 -12.94 -11.09 7.43
N TYR A 30 -11.94 -10.23 7.25
CA TYR A 30 -11.13 -9.69 8.35
C TYR A 30 -11.30 -8.17 8.50
N PRO A 31 -11.43 -7.66 9.74
CA PRO A 31 -11.50 -6.22 9.97
C PRO A 31 -10.17 -5.56 9.61
N SER A 32 -10.23 -4.48 8.85
CA SER A 32 -9.10 -3.81 8.22
C SER A 32 -8.02 -3.30 9.19
N LEU A 33 -8.38 -3.13 10.47
CA LEU A 33 -7.48 -2.69 11.55
C LEU A 33 -6.50 -3.77 12.01
N LEU A 34 -6.79 -5.04 11.73
CA LEU A 34 -5.93 -6.18 12.09
C LEU A 34 -5.07 -6.65 10.92
N LEU A 35 -5.20 -6.01 9.76
CA LEU A 35 -4.52 -6.39 8.54
C LEU A 35 -3.22 -5.60 8.37
N PRO A 36 -2.20 -6.21 7.75
CA PRO A 36 -0.94 -5.52 7.51
C PRO A 36 -1.17 -4.29 6.64
N TYR A 37 -0.52 -3.19 7.04
CA TYR A 37 -0.48 -1.95 6.29
C TYR A 37 0.97 -1.55 6.02
N VAL A 38 1.15 -0.76 4.97
CA VAL A 38 2.41 -0.12 4.63
C VAL A 38 2.17 1.37 4.50
N ALA A 39 3.08 2.17 5.04
CA ALA A 39 3.10 3.62 4.84
C ALA A 39 4.12 3.94 3.76
N ILE A 40 3.65 4.49 2.63
CA ILE A 40 4.48 4.87 1.50
C ILE A 40 4.64 6.38 1.51
N SER A 41 5.87 6.86 1.65
CA SER A 41 6.20 8.28 1.49
C SER A 41 6.61 8.56 0.05
N LEU A 42 5.97 9.56 -0.56
CA LEU A 42 6.19 10.00 -1.92
C LEU A 42 6.61 11.46 -1.90
N ASP A 43 7.69 11.79 -2.61
CA ASP A 43 8.07 13.19 -2.82
C ASP A 43 6.95 13.95 -3.53
N ARG A 44 6.81 15.24 -3.22
CA ARG A 44 5.80 16.06 -3.89
C ARG A 44 6.13 16.28 -5.35
N THR A 45 5.18 15.92 -6.19
CA THR A 45 5.13 16.31 -7.59
C THR A 45 4.28 17.58 -7.72
N GLU A 46 4.85 18.61 -8.33
CA GLU A 46 4.14 19.87 -8.59
C GLU A 46 2.88 19.60 -9.44
N GLY A 47 1.75 20.17 -9.01
CA GLY A 47 0.46 20.01 -9.71
C GLY A 47 -0.21 18.63 -9.57
N ALA A 48 0.39 17.65 -8.88
CA ALA A 48 -0.22 16.34 -8.70
C ALA A 48 -1.39 16.37 -7.69
N THR A 49 -2.47 15.64 -8.02
CA THR A 49 -3.66 15.49 -7.17
C THR A 49 -3.45 14.42 -6.09
N LEU A 50 -4.31 14.38 -5.07
CA LEU A 50 -4.27 13.30 -4.06
C LEU A 50 -4.48 11.91 -4.68
N GLU A 51 -5.34 11.79 -5.69
CA GLU A 51 -5.61 10.53 -6.41
C GLU A 51 -4.35 9.97 -7.08
N PHE A 52 -3.45 10.84 -7.56
CA PHE A 52 -2.15 10.42 -8.10
C PHE A 52 -1.31 9.72 -7.01
N TYR A 53 -1.20 10.33 -5.82
CA TYR A 53 -0.43 9.76 -4.72
C TYR A 53 -1.06 8.46 -4.20
N GLU A 54 -2.39 8.37 -4.16
CA GLU A 54 -3.09 7.13 -3.80
C GLU A 54 -2.78 6.00 -4.79
N ALA A 55 -2.83 6.28 -6.09
CA ALA A 55 -2.54 5.29 -7.13
C ALA A 55 -1.08 4.83 -7.10
N GLU A 56 -0.13 5.77 -6.98
CA GLU A 56 1.29 5.44 -6.91
C GLU A 56 1.63 4.68 -5.61
N ALA A 57 1.04 5.06 -4.49
CA ALA A 57 1.22 4.35 -3.23
C ALA A 57 0.66 2.92 -3.30
N LYS A 58 -0.52 2.71 -3.90
CA LYS A 58 -1.06 1.36 -4.13
C LYS A 58 -0.15 0.51 -5.02
N LYS A 59 0.43 1.11 -6.06
CA LYS A 59 1.38 0.44 -6.96
C LYS A 59 2.67 0.03 -6.22
N GLN A 60 3.27 0.92 -5.45
CA GLN A 60 4.45 0.60 -4.64
C GLN A 60 4.16 -0.42 -3.54
N ALA A 61 3.02 -0.29 -2.85
CA ALA A 61 2.58 -1.26 -1.85
C ALA A 61 2.39 -2.66 -2.45
N LYS A 62 1.78 -2.76 -3.65
CA LYS A 62 1.65 -4.03 -4.36
C LYS A 62 3.01 -4.68 -4.64
N GLN A 63 3.96 -3.90 -5.15
CA GLN A 63 5.30 -4.40 -5.44
C GLN A 63 5.99 -4.86 -4.16
N PHE A 64 5.94 -4.05 -3.10
CA PHE A 64 6.51 -4.42 -1.80
C PHE A 64 5.97 -5.76 -1.28
N PHE A 65 4.65 -5.97 -1.31
CA PHE A 65 4.07 -7.25 -0.89
C PHE A 65 4.49 -8.42 -1.79
N MET A 66 4.64 -8.19 -3.09
CA MET A 66 5.13 -9.22 -4.03
C MET A 66 6.59 -9.58 -3.77
N ASP A 67 7.44 -8.58 -3.51
CA ASP A 67 8.86 -8.80 -3.22
C ASP A 67 9.04 -9.57 -1.90
N ILE A 68 8.26 -9.25 -0.87
CA ILE A 68 8.25 -10.01 0.39
C ILE A 68 7.78 -11.45 0.16
N ALA A 69 6.74 -11.66 -0.64
CA ALA A 69 6.25 -13.00 -0.95
C ALA A 69 7.29 -13.82 -1.73
N ALA A 70 8.00 -13.21 -2.68
CA ALA A 70 9.08 -13.85 -3.42
C ALA A 70 10.24 -14.24 -2.48
N ALA A 71 10.71 -13.31 -1.65
CA ALA A 71 11.79 -13.55 -0.69
C ALA A 71 11.44 -14.66 0.32
N LEU A 72 10.19 -14.73 0.77
CA LEU A 72 9.72 -15.81 1.65
C LEU A 72 9.59 -17.15 0.93
N CYS A 73 9.25 -17.16 -0.35
CA CYS A 73 9.17 -18.37 -1.16
C CYS A 73 10.55 -18.95 -1.50
N GLU A 74 11.57 -18.10 -1.62
CA GLU A 74 12.95 -18.50 -1.89
C GLU A 74 13.70 -18.99 -0.63
N GLY A 75 13.22 -18.66 0.57
CA GLY A 75 13.83 -19.06 1.84
C GLY A 75 13.40 -20.43 2.40
N ASP A 76 12.57 -21.17 1.66
CA ASP A 76 12.04 -22.50 2.00
C ASP A 76 12.80 -23.65 1.26
N GLU A 77 13.98 -23.36 0.68
CA GLU A 77 14.91 -24.32 0.06
C GLU A 77 16.10 -24.63 0.98
#